data_AF-A0A1X2H4F2-F1
#
_entry.id   AF-A0A1X2H4F2-F1
#
_cell.length_a   1.000
_cell.length_b   1.000
_cell.length_c   1.000
_cell.angle_alpha   90.00
_cell.angle_beta   90.00
_cell.angle_gamma   90.00
#
_symmetry.space_group_name_H-M   'P 1'
#
loop_
_entity.id
_entity.type
_entity.pdbx_description
1 polymer ?
#
loop_
_entity_poly.entity_id
_entity_poly.type
_entity_poly.pdbx_seq_one_letter_code
_entity_poly.pdbx_strand_id
1 'polypeptide(L)'
;MRRLDTIYCDYCKRHEDAVVRLQELEAKPNVQQFLSECRTQMQGRTTSWDLGSLLIKPVQRVLKYPLLLREIFLLTPASHPDHDDLAAAMQEIQEVADHINEIKRRKDIVEKIVGDKKKSEINRFKQATGFAAEATQDALFDTLHLRFEEQREVAQQLARDVQGWVRQIRHQFEMMCAFAESFEATYSAFGGVRVRSMESIKDFGQSAKTFASVMSRELDSMVQGYVYSRIDDFLRVYENPSQVINKRAQKLLDYDRVRGIRAKGDTPDKASQESADAYVSINAQLVDELPKLFRLTGRYFDILIGDLAQVQANYYKQMEREWQKILQRHFPGQSADGLIEHYQAQMAQVVEPLLADIAPLNAAVWDAVPGAMATPEDENSARRSDGSSNYFGGRVSRRQNEIGVR
;
A
#
# COMPACT_ATOMS: atom_id res chain seq x y z
N MET A 1 -20.68 26.42 9.53
CA MET A 1 -19.23 26.12 9.63
C MET A 1 -18.38 26.43 8.39
N ARG A 2 -18.86 26.30 7.14
CA ARG A 2 -18.04 26.49 5.91
C ARG A 2 -17.19 27.77 5.84
N ARG A 3 -17.71 28.90 6.35
CA ARG A 3 -16.97 30.18 6.38
C ARG A 3 -15.81 30.17 7.39
N LEU A 4 -15.94 29.45 8.50
CA LEU A 4 -14.86 29.25 9.48
C LEU A 4 -13.76 28.39 8.86
N ASP A 5 -14.14 27.29 8.19
CA ASP A 5 -13.21 26.38 7.52
C ASP A 5 -12.31 27.14 6.52
N THR A 6 -12.91 27.88 5.58
CA THR A 6 -12.14 28.62 4.56
C THR A 6 -11.17 29.65 5.18
N ILE A 7 -11.64 30.44 6.15
CA ILE A 7 -10.83 31.51 6.77
C ILE A 7 -9.68 30.92 7.59
N TYR A 8 -9.96 29.92 8.44
CA TYR A 8 -8.94 29.34 9.30
C TYR A 8 -7.97 28.46 8.52
N CYS A 9 -8.40 27.76 7.47
CA CYS A 9 -7.50 27.04 6.57
C CYS A 9 -6.51 27.97 5.89
N ASP A 10 -6.98 29.05 5.27
CA ASP A 10 -6.13 30.03 4.59
C ASP A 10 -5.15 30.71 5.55
N TYR A 11 -5.63 31.08 6.74
CA TYR A 11 -4.79 31.70 7.76
C TYR A 11 -3.73 30.74 8.30
N CYS A 12 -4.13 29.52 8.69
CA CYS A 12 -3.20 28.53 9.26
C CYS A 12 -2.14 28.09 8.24
N LYS A 13 -2.50 28.01 6.95
CA LYS A 13 -1.57 27.68 5.86
C LYS A 13 -0.46 28.72 5.68
N ARG A 14 -0.82 30.00 5.78
CA ARG A 14 0.09 31.16 5.57
C ARG A 14 0.75 31.65 6.86
N HIS A 15 0.36 31.13 8.02
CA HIS A 15 0.82 31.63 9.30
C HIS A 15 2.35 31.51 9.46
N GLU A 16 2.94 30.37 9.09
CA GLU A 16 4.39 30.18 9.14
C GLU A 16 5.14 31.16 8.24
N ASP A 17 4.67 31.35 7.00
CA ASP A 17 5.24 32.30 6.05
C ASP A 17 5.14 33.74 6.58
N ALA A 18 4.03 34.08 7.25
CA ALA A 18 3.83 35.38 7.89
C ALA A 18 4.75 35.59 9.10
N VAL A 19 5.05 34.54 9.86
CA VAL A 19 6.01 34.58 10.99
C VAL A 19 7.44 34.79 10.45
N VAL A 20 7.84 34.07 9.40
CA VAL A 20 9.14 34.27 8.74
C VAL A 20 9.24 35.69 8.20
N ARG A 21 8.20 36.16 7.52
CA ARG A 21 8.16 37.53 7.00
C ARG A 21 8.23 38.59 8.09
N LEU A 22 7.59 38.35 9.24
CA LEU A 22 7.68 39.24 10.39
C LEU A 22 9.13 39.31 10.90
N GLN A 23 9.81 38.18 11.04
CA GLN A 23 11.23 38.13 11.46
C GLN A 23 12.14 38.93 10.50
N GLU A 24 11.94 38.79 9.18
CA GLU A 24 12.68 39.57 8.19
C GLU A 24 12.44 41.08 8.29
N LEU A 25 11.20 41.47 8.59
CA LEU A 25 10.82 42.88 8.73
C LEU A 25 11.33 43.46 10.04
N GLU A 26 11.26 42.70 11.14
CA GLU A 26 11.82 43.07 12.43
C GLU A 26 13.35 43.20 12.40
N ALA A 27 14.05 42.63 11.43
CA ALA A 27 15.48 42.89 11.23
C ALA A 27 15.78 44.32 10.71
N LYS A 28 14.77 45.07 10.26
CA LYS A 28 14.95 46.43 9.73
C LYS A 28 14.78 47.50 10.83
N PRO A 29 15.74 48.42 11.02
CA PRO A 29 15.72 49.39 12.12
C PRO A 29 14.48 50.29 12.15
N ASN A 30 14.02 50.73 10.98
CA ASN A 30 12.82 51.57 10.83
C ASN A 30 11.53 50.85 11.26
N VAL A 31 11.44 49.53 11.01
CA VAL A 31 10.30 48.72 11.41
C VAL A 31 10.33 48.45 12.92
N GLN A 32 11.52 48.19 13.50
CA GLN A 32 11.65 48.05 14.95
C GLN A 32 11.19 49.30 15.70
N GLN A 33 11.60 50.48 15.21
CA GLN A 33 11.17 51.75 15.79
C GLN A 33 9.64 51.89 15.74
N PHE A 34 9.03 51.66 14.58
CA PHE A 34 7.57 51.70 14.43
C PHE A 34 6.85 50.71 15.37
N LEU A 35 7.31 49.46 15.46
CA LEU A 35 6.70 48.45 16.35
C LEU A 35 6.85 48.84 17.83
N SER A 36 7.96 49.48 18.22
CA SER A 36 8.17 49.98 19.58
C SER A 36 7.25 51.14 19.94
N GLU A 37 6.99 52.05 18.99
CA GLU A 37 6.04 53.15 19.14
C GLU A 37 4.61 52.60 19.27
N CYS A 38 4.22 51.64 18.43
CA CYS A 38 2.93 50.96 18.55
C CYS A 38 2.77 50.23 19.88
N ARG A 39 3.82 49.56 20.39
CA ARG A 39 3.79 48.89 21.70
C ARG A 39 3.57 49.89 22.84
N THR A 40 4.21 51.05 22.76
CA THR A 40 4.06 52.13 23.75
C THR A 40 2.64 52.72 23.72
N GLN A 41 2.06 52.90 22.54
CA GLN A 41 0.67 53.37 22.40
C GLN A 41 -0.37 52.34 22.88
N MET A 42 -0.03 51.05 22.84
CA MET A 42 -0.91 49.95 23.21
C MET A 42 -0.73 49.47 24.67
N GLN A 43 0.18 50.08 25.43
CA GLN A 43 0.37 49.75 26.85
C GLN A 43 -0.95 49.92 27.63
N GLY A 44 -1.35 48.87 28.35
CA GLY A 44 -2.59 48.82 29.13
C GLY A 44 -3.87 48.45 28.35
N ARG A 45 -3.83 48.38 27.00
CA ARG A 45 -4.99 47.98 26.18
C ARG A 45 -4.98 46.51 25.78
N THR A 46 -3.83 45.87 25.83
CA THR A 46 -3.64 44.46 25.45
C THR A 46 -2.62 43.82 26.37
N THR A 47 -2.83 42.54 26.69
CA THR A 47 -1.86 41.70 27.41
C THR A 47 -0.88 41.00 26.47
N SER A 48 -0.95 41.28 25.17
CA SER A 48 -0.08 40.65 24.16
C SER A 48 1.19 41.46 24.03
N TRP A 49 2.33 40.80 24.21
CA TRP A 49 3.61 41.45 24.37
C TRP A 49 4.19 41.93 23.04
N ASP A 50 3.90 41.27 21.93
CA ASP A 50 4.46 41.54 20.59
C ASP A 50 3.49 41.17 19.46
N LEU A 51 3.81 41.55 18.22
CA LEU A 51 2.98 41.25 17.05
C LEU A 51 2.94 39.74 16.76
N GLY A 52 4.04 39.02 17.00
CA GLY A 52 4.10 37.56 16.87
C GLY A 52 3.08 36.84 17.77
N SER A 53 2.97 37.23 19.05
CA SER A 53 2.00 36.66 20.00
C SER A 53 0.55 37.02 19.68
N LEU A 54 0.30 38.05 18.87
CA LEU A 54 -1.03 38.31 18.31
C LEU A 54 -1.33 37.39 17.12
N LEU A 55 -0.36 37.20 16.22
CA LEU A 55 -0.53 36.39 15.00
C LEU A 55 -0.79 34.91 15.28
N ILE A 56 -0.30 34.37 16.40
CA ILE A 56 -0.54 32.96 16.78
C ILE A 56 -1.94 32.71 17.36
N LYS A 57 -2.65 33.74 17.84
CA LYS A 57 -3.94 33.58 18.53
C LYS A 57 -5.02 32.90 17.68
N PRO A 58 -5.21 33.20 16.39
CA PRO A 58 -6.20 32.48 15.57
C PRO A 58 -5.89 30.99 15.45
N VAL A 59 -4.61 30.61 15.28
CA VAL A 59 -4.16 29.21 15.27
C VAL A 59 -4.47 28.52 16.59
N GLN A 60 -4.26 29.21 17.72
CA GLN A 60 -4.62 28.68 19.04
C GLN A 60 -6.14 28.64 19.27
N ARG A 61 -6.88 29.58 18.70
CA ARG A 61 -8.33 29.74 18.94
C ARG A 61 -9.12 28.64 18.27
N VAL A 62 -8.76 28.25 17.04
CA VAL A 62 -9.47 27.20 16.31
C VAL A 62 -9.42 25.84 17.02
N LEU A 63 -8.30 25.54 17.70
CA LEU A 63 -8.12 24.31 18.48
C LEU A 63 -8.94 24.29 19.78
N LYS A 64 -9.43 25.44 20.24
CA LYS A 64 -10.23 25.55 21.48
C LYS A 64 -11.72 25.32 21.25
N TYR A 65 -12.24 25.57 20.05
CA TYR A 65 -13.67 25.42 19.79
C TYR A 65 -14.19 23.98 20.01
N PRO A 66 -13.48 22.92 19.58
CA PRO A 66 -13.90 21.55 19.89
C PRO A 66 -13.96 21.26 21.39
N LEU A 67 -12.97 21.76 22.16
CA LEU A 67 -12.90 21.56 23.61
C LEU A 67 -14.05 22.27 24.34
N LEU A 68 -14.34 23.51 23.95
CA LEU A 68 -15.41 24.31 24.55
C LEU A 68 -16.79 23.73 24.22
N LEU A 69 -17.01 23.33 22.97
CA LEU A 69 -18.29 22.73 22.55
C LEU A 69 -18.51 21.37 23.22
N ARG A 70 -17.46 20.57 23.39
CA ARG A 70 -17.54 19.31 24.14
C ARG A 70 -17.95 19.54 25.59
N GLU A 71 -17.35 20.52 26.27
CA GLU A 71 -17.69 20.81 27.66
C GLU A 71 -19.14 21.28 27.82
N ILE A 72 -19.61 22.14 26.90
CA ILE A 72 -21.01 22.58 26.87
C ILE A 72 -21.94 21.39 26.63
N PHE A 73 -21.60 20.51 25.68
CA PHE A 73 -22.38 19.31 25.38
C PHE A 73 -22.49 18.37 26.60
N LEU A 74 -21.38 18.12 27.30
CA LEU A 74 -21.36 17.28 28.51
C LEU A 74 -22.22 17.83 29.66
N LEU A 75 -22.36 19.15 29.74
CA LEU A 75 -23.18 19.83 30.74
C LEU A 75 -24.64 20.03 30.29
N THR A 76 -24.99 19.65 29.05
CA THR A 76 -26.32 19.84 28.47
C THR A 76 -27.12 18.53 28.47
N PRO A 77 -28.20 18.41 29.27
CA PRO A 77 -29.02 17.20 29.31
C PRO A 77 -29.65 16.87 27.95
N ALA A 78 -29.91 15.58 27.69
CA ALA A 78 -30.57 15.11 26.47
C ALA A 78 -32.00 15.66 26.26
N SER A 79 -32.63 16.20 27.31
CA SER A 79 -33.94 16.84 27.23
C SER A 79 -33.89 18.32 26.80
N HIS A 80 -32.68 18.89 26.66
CA HIS A 80 -32.52 20.30 26.30
C HIS A 80 -32.71 20.49 24.78
N PRO A 81 -33.43 21.54 24.32
CA PRO A 81 -33.67 21.77 22.89
C PRO A 81 -32.38 21.90 22.06
N ASP A 82 -31.31 22.43 22.63
CA ASP A 82 -30.04 22.63 21.93
C ASP A 82 -29.13 21.37 21.89
N HIS A 83 -29.54 20.23 22.48
CA HIS A 83 -28.67 19.06 22.61
C HIS A 83 -28.23 18.49 21.25
N ASP A 84 -29.18 18.34 20.31
CA ASP A 84 -28.89 17.82 18.97
C ASP A 84 -28.08 18.80 18.11
N ASP A 85 -28.39 20.10 18.23
CA ASP A 85 -27.64 21.17 17.55
C ASP A 85 -26.20 21.26 18.06
N LEU A 86 -25.97 21.04 19.37
CA LEU A 86 -24.64 20.98 19.96
C LEU A 86 -23.86 19.74 19.48
N ALA A 87 -24.52 18.59 19.35
CA ALA A 87 -23.90 17.39 18.81
C ALA A 87 -23.44 17.61 17.35
N ALA A 88 -24.31 18.20 16.51
CA ALA A 88 -23.98 18.53 15.13
C ALA A 88 -22.85 19.57 15.04
N ALA A 89 -22.91 20.64 15.84
CA ALA A 89 -21.85 21.66 15.89
C ALA A 89 -20.50 21.09 16.36
N MET A 90 -20.52 20.15 17.31
CA MET A 90 -19.32 19.46 17.77
C MET A 90 -18.70 18.59 16.65
N GLN A 91 -19.53 17.88 15.89
CA GLN A 91 -19.05 17.10 14.75
C GLN A 91 -18.46 18.02 13.66
N GLU A 92 -19.18 19.07 13.27
CA GLU A 92 -18.69 19.97 12.20
C GLU A 92 -17.40 20.70 12.59
N ILE A 93 -17.22 21.11 13.86
CA ILE A 93 -15.97 21.77 14.28
C ILE A 93 -14.81 20.79 14.36
N GLN A 94 -15.09 19.53 14.68
CA GLN A 94 -14.08 18.46 14.69
C GLN A 94 -13.58 18.22 13.26
N GLU A 95 -14.49 18.17 12.28
CA GLU A 95 -14.13 18.04 10.87
C GLU A 95 -13.26 19.23 10.39
N VAL A 96 -13.56 20.46 10.82
CA VAL A 96 -12.71 21.64 10.51
C VAL A 96 -11.34 21.53 11.16
N ALA A 97 -11.26 21.09 12.41
CA ALA A 97 -9.98 20.90 13.11
C ALA A 97 -9.13 19.81 12.43
N ASP A 98 -9.74 18.69 12.07
CA ASP A 98 -9.10 17.58 11.37
C ASP A 98 -8.63 18.01 9.97
N HIS A 99 -9.43 18.79 9.26
CA HIS A 99 -9.06 19.34 7.95
C HIS A 99 -7.85 20.28 8.04
N ILE A 100 -7.83 21.20 9.01
CA ILE A 100 -6.68 22.09 9.25
C ILE A 100 -5.43 21.30 9.63
N ASN A 101 -5.58 20.27 10.48
CA ASN A 101 -4.47 19.41 10.90
C ASN A 101 -3.91 18.59 9.73
N GLU A 102 -4.78 18.07 8.86
CA GLU A 102 -4.39 17.35 7.65
C GLU A 102 -3.71 18.28 6.63
N ILE A 103 -4.15 19.54 6.49
CA ILE A 103 -3.47 20.54 5.65
C ILE A 103 -2.06 20.83 6.18
N LYS A 104 -1.91 21.02 7.50
CA LYS A 104 -0.58 21.21 8.12
C LYS A 104 0.30 19.98 7.94
N ARG A 105 -0.23 18.79 8.22
CA ARG A 105 0.48 17.52 8.00
C ARG A 105 0.95 17.38 6.56
N ARG A 106 0.11 17.75 5.58
CA ARG A 106 0.48 17.75 4.16
C ARG A 106 1.61 18.75 3.86
N LYS A 107 1.57 19.95 4.44
CA LYS A 107 2.65 20.95 4.32
C LYS A 107 3.96 20.44 4.96
N ASP A 108 3.90 19.88 6.16
CA ASP A 108 5.06 19.35 6.90
C ASP A 108 5.68 18.12 6.21
N ILE A 109 4.85 17.22 5.67
CA ILE A 109 5.31 16.09 4.86
C ILE A 109 6.05 16.59 3.62
N VAL A 110 5.50 17.61 2.94
CA VAL A 110 6.14 18.25 1.79
C VAL A 110 7.47 18.89 2.20
N GLU A 111 7.55 19.62 3.30
CA GLU A 111 8.79 20.26 3.77
C GLU A 111 9.86 19.26 4.23
N LYS A 112 9.46 18.19 4.95
CA LYS A 112 10.39 17.16 5.44
C LYS A 112 10.97 16.32 4.30
N ILE A 113 10.18 16.00 3.28
CA ILE A 113 10.64 15.24 2.11
C ILE A 113 11.51 16.11 1.18
N VAL A 114 11.19 17.40 1.04
CA VAL A 114 11.99 18.38 0.28
C VAL A 114 13.32 18.70 0.98
N GLY A 115 13.38 18.63 2.32
CA GLY A 115 14.60 18.80 3.12
C GLY A 115 15.66 17.73 2.87
N ASP A 116 15.25 16.46 2.73
CA ASP A 116 16.18 15.32 2.62
C ASP A 116 16.64 15.03 1.17
N LYS A 117 15.82 15.31 0.15
CA LYS A 117 16.21 15.12 -1.27
C LYS A 117 17.10 16.23 -1.83
N LYS A 118 17.28 17.34 -1.11
CA LYS A 118 18.02 18.54 -1.57
C LYS A 118 19.53 18.34 -1.79
N LYS A 119 20.10 17.15 -1.49
CA LYS A 119 21.54 16.87 -1.65
C LYS A 119 21.94 16.01 -2.84
N SER A 120 21.04 15.24 -3.48
CA SER A 120 21.47 14.19 -4.42
C SER A 120 21.37 14.55 -5.90
N GLU A 121 20.37 15.32 -6.34
CA GLU A 121 20.05 15.43 -7.79
C GLU A 121 20.43 16.77 -8.44
N ILE A 122 20.79 17.78 -7.64
CA ILE A 122 21.10 19.15 -8.12
C ILE A 122 22.43 19.23 -8.91
N ASN A 123 23.30 18.23 -8.82
CA ASN A 123 24.62 18.27 -9.48
C ASN A 123 24.65 17.70 -10.90
N ARG A 124 23.60 17.00 -11.38
CA ARG A 124 23.69 16.26 -12.65
C ARG A 124 23.07 16.99 -13.86
N PHE A 125 22.29 18.06 -13.66
CA PHE A 125 21.58 18.74 -14.75
C PHE A 125 22.06 20.17 -15.07
N LYS A 126 23.13 20.65 -14.43
CA LYS A 126 23.58 22.06 -14.53
C LYS A 126 24.43 22.41 -15.75
N GLN A 127 24.63 21.53 -16.74
CA GLN A 127 25.72 21.71 -17.71
C GLN A 127 25.38 21.58 -19.20
N ALA A 128 24.11 21.67 -19.62
CA ALA A 128 23.77 21.43 -21.03
C ALA A 128 23.21 22.60 -21.85
N THR A 129 22.62 23.66 -21.27
CA THR A 129 22.03 24.73 -22.11
C THR A 129 22.14 26.09 -21.46
N GLY A 130 23.13 26.88 -21.91
CA GLY A 130 23.39 28.26 -21.48
C GLY A 130 22.35 29.28 -21.93
N PHE A 131 21.06 29.03 -21.67
CA PHE A 131 19.99 30.02 -21.82
C PHE A 131 19.36 30.33 -20.46
N ALA A 132 19.39 31.62 -20.13
CA ALA A 132 19.00 32.20 -18.86
C ALA A 132 17.49 32.05 -18.55
N ALA A 133 17.19 31.26 -17.53
CA ALA A 133 16.27 31.48 -16.41
C ALA A 133 16.33 30.20 -15.54
N GLU A 134 16.45 30.30 -14.22
CA GLU A 134 16.41 29.10 -13.36
C GLU A 134 15.13 28.30 -13.66
N ALA A 135 15.26 27.03 -14.04
CA ALA A 135 14.13 26.17 -14.37
C ALA A 135 13.07 26.24 -13.26
N THR A 136 11.78 26.33 -13.63
CA THR A 136 10.72 26.41 -12.62
C THR A 136 10.70 25.12 -11.81
N GLN A 137 10.95 25.25 -10.50
CA GLN A 137 10.87 24.14 -9.55
C GLN A 137 9.46 24.12 -8.96
N ASP A 138 8.72 23.04 -9.19
CA ASP A 138 7.38 22.83 -8.64
C ASP A 138 7.38 21.57 -7.75
N ALA A 139 8.05 21.68 -6.61
CA ALA A 139 8.23 20.56 -5.67
C ALA A 139 6.90 19.96 -5.18
N LEU A 140 5.85 20.78 -5.10
CA LEU A 140 4.51 20.34 -4.75
C LEU A 140 3.95 19.41 -5.84
N PHE A 141 3.96 19.86 -7.09
CA PHE A 141 3.52 19.04 -8.21
C PHE A 141 4.38 17.78 -8.36
N ASP A 142 5.71 17.90 -8.23
CA ASP A 142 6.62 16.75 -8.35
C ASP A 142 6.28 15.64 -7.34
N THR A 143 5.90 16.04 -6.12
CA THR A 143 5.44 15.10 -5.08
C THR A 143 4.10 14.45 -5.46
N LEU A 144 3.15 15.23 -5.98
CA LEU A 144 1.86 14.70 -6.45
C LEU A 144 2.04 13.76 -7.64
N HIS A 145 2.92 14.10 -8.57
CA HIS A 145 3.23 13.29 -9.75
C HIS A 145 3.86 11.95 -9.36
N LEU A 146 4.84 11.97 -8.44
CA LEU A 146 5.42 10.73 -7.90
C LEU A 146 4.35 9.82 -7.30
N ARG A 147 3.46 10.38 -6.46
CA ARG A 147 2.38 9.62 -5.83
C ARG A 147 1.36 9.08 -6.86
N PHE A 148 1.10 9.83 -7.92
CA PHE A 148 0.24 9.38 -9.02
C PHE A 148 0.83 8.15 -9.70
N GLU A 149 2.12 8.19 -10.05
CA GLU A 149 2.82 7.05 -10.66
C GLU A 149 2.89 5.86 -9.70
N GLU A 150 3.13 6.07 -8.41
CA GLU A 150 3.10 5.00 -7.39
C GLU A 150 1.73 4.30 -7.33
N GLN A 151 0.61 5.06 -7.24
CA GLN A 151 -0.72 4.45 -7.21
C GLN A 151 -1.07 3.73 -8.51
N ARG A 152 -0.67 4.29 -9.65
CA ARG A 152 -0.86 3.66 -10.97
C ARG A 152 -0.08 2.36 -11.09
N GLU A 153 1.16 2.31 -10.61
CA GLU A 153 1.98 1.11 -10.63
C GLU A 153 1.37 0.01 -9.75
N VAL A 154 0.88 0.35 -8.56
CA VAL A 154 0.16 -0.59 -7.69
C VAL A 154 -1.09 -1.14 -8.37
N ALA A 155 -1.85 -0.29 -9.09
CA ALA A 155 -3.02 -0.73 -9.86
C ALA A 155 -2.63 -1.71 -10.98
N GLN A 156 -1.53 -1.45 -11.70
CA GLN A 156 -1.02 -2.34 -12.74
C GLN A 156 -0.48 -3.65 -12.16
N GLN A 157 0.15 -3.59 -10.99
CA GLN A 157 0.62 -4.79 -10.29
C GLN A 157 -0.54 -5.71 -9.91
N LEU A 158 -1.67 -5.16 -9.43
CA LEU A 158 -2.87 -5.96 -9.16
C LEU A 158 -3.33 -6.75 -10.39
N ALA A 159 -3.32 -6.15 -11.58
CA ALA A 159 -3.67 -6.83 -12.82
C ALA A 159 -2.73 -8.02 -13.11
N ARG A 160 -1.42 -7.82 -12.92
CA ARG A 160 -0.41 -8.86 -13.09
C ARG A 160 -0.56 -9.97 -12.05
N ASP A 161 -0.89 -9.63 -10.82
CA ASP A 161 -1.06 -10.58 -9.72
C ASP A 161 -2.28 -11.48 -9.95
N VAL A 162 -3.40 -10.92 -10.43
CA VAL A 162 -4.59 -11.72 -10.79
C VAL A 162 -4.27 -12.67 -11.95
N GLN A 163 -3.57 -12.20 -12.98
CA GLN A 163 -3.11 -13.07 -14.07
C GLN A 163 -2.12 -14.13 -13.58
N GLY A 164 -1.24 -13.79 -12.63
CA GLY A 164 -0.32 -14.71 -11.97
C GLY A 164 -1.06 -15.81 -11.21
N TRP A 165 -2.07 -15.43 -10.42
CA TRP A 165 -2.92 -16.36 -9.68
C TRP A 165 -3.66 -17.34 -10.60
N VAL A 166 -4.28 -16.85 -11.69
CA VAL A 166 -4.95 -17.72 -12.68
C VAL A 166 -3.96 -18.69 -13.32
N ARG A 167 -2.77 -18.21 -13.72
CA ARG A 167 -1.72 -19.08 -14.27
C ARG A 167 -1.26 -20.13 -13.27
N GLN A 168 -1.09 -19.75 -12.00
CA GLN A 168 -0.68 -20.66 -10.94
C GLN A 168 -1.69 -21.78 -10.72
N ILE A 169 -3.00 -21.47 -10.71
CA ILE A 169 -4.04 -22.49 -10.56
C ILE A 169 -4.01 -23.47 -11.75
N ARG A 170 -3.94 -22.95 -12.99
CA ARG A 170 -3.86 -23.80 -14.18
C ARG A 170 -2.64 -24.72 -14.13
N HIS A 171 -1.50 -24.17 -13.72
CA HIS A 171 -0.28 -24.95 -13.54
C HIS A 171 -0.44 -26.06 -12.49
N GLN A 172 -1.15 -25.80 -11.38
CA GLN A 172 -1.45 -26.84 -10.39
C GLN A 172 -2.27 -27.99 -10.99
N PHE A 173 -3.24 -27.69 -11.87
CA PHE A 173 -3.99 -28.74 -12.57
C PHE A 173 -3.16 -29.52 -13.57
N GLU A 174 -2.27 -28.85 -14.32
CA GLU A 174 -1.30 -29.51 -15.19
C GLU A 174 -0.42 -30.48 -14.41
N MET A 175 0.09 -30.04 -13.26
CA MET A 175 0.92 -30.87 -12.39
C MET A 175 0.17 -32.06 -11.80
N MET A 176 -1.10 -31.87 -11.40
CA MET A 176 -1.95 -32.96 -10.92
C MET A 176 -2.20 -34.00 -12.02
N CYS A 177 -2.48 -33.58 -13.24
CA CYS A 177 -2.65 -34.47 -14.38
C CYS A 177 -1.35 -35.22 -14.72
N ALA A 178 -0.22 -34.52 -14.77
CA ALA A 178 1.09 -35.11 -15.05
C ALA A 178 1.50 -36.12 -13.96
N PHE A 179 1.19 -35.83 -12.70
CA PHE A 179 1.37 -36.77 -11.60
C PHE A 179 0.54 -38.03 -11.80
N ALA A 180 -0.75 -37.89 -12.12
CA ALA A 180 -1.63 -39.03 -12.33
C ALA A 180 -1.18 -39.90 -13.51
N GLU A 181 -0.72 -39.29 -14.61
CA GLU A 181 -0.16 -40.01 -15.76
C GLU A 181 1.15 -40.75 -15.43
N SER A 182 2.05 -40.10 -14.68
CA SER A 182 3.31 -40.71 -14.24
C SER A 182 3.05 -41.86 -13.26
N PHE A 183 2.07 -41.71 -12.39
CA PHE A 183 1.62 -42.72 -11.45
C PHE A 183 1.06 -43.95 -12.19
N GLU A 184 0.20 -43.75 -13.20
CA GLU A 184 -0.30 -44.82 -14.05
C GLU A 184 0.82 -45.54 -14.82
N ALA A 185 1.73 -44.79 -15.45
CA ALA A 185 2.84 -45.35 -16.23
C ALA A 185 3.78 -46.21 -15.38
N THR A 186 4.13 -45.73 -14.18
CA THR A 186 5.03 -46.43 -13.26
C THR A 186 4.45 -47.77 -12.83
N TYR A 187 3.19 -47.79 -12.42
CA TYR A 187 2.55 -49.03 -11.96
C TYR A 187 2.20 -49.99 -13.10
N SER A 188 1.93 -49.47 -14.31
CA SER A 188 1.82 -50.30 -15.52
C SER A 188 3.13 -51.02 -15.84
N ALA A 189 4.28 -50.35 -15.67
CA ALA A 189 5.59 -50.92 -15.95
C ALA A 189 5.97 -52.08 -15.00
N PHE A 190 5.43 -52.11 -13.77
CA PHE A 190 5.60 -53.23 -12.83
C PHE A 190 4.78 -54.48 -13.17
N GLY A 191 4.10 -54.50 -14.32
CA GLY A 191 3.40 -55.68 -14.83
C GLY A 191 2.17 -56.09 -14.03
N GLY A 192 1.60 -55.18 -13.21
CA GLY A 192 0.37 -55.43 -12.43
C GLY A 192 0.50 -56.43 -11.27
N VAL A 193 1.61 -57.17 -11.16
CA VAL A 193 1.78 -58.26 -10.17
C VAL A 193 1.77 -57.76 -8.71
N ARG A 194 2.10 -56.48 -8.48
CA ARG A 194 2.15 -55.85 -7.14
C ARG A 194 1.06 -54.79 -6.91
N VAL A 195 0.10 -54.65 -7.81
CA VAL A 195 -0.92 -53.59 -7.77
C VAL A 195 -2.28 -54.20 -7.46
N ARG A 196 -2.93 -53.76 -6.39
CA ARG A 196 -4.26 -54.28 -5.99
C ARG A 196 -5.32 -54.06 -7.06
N SER A 197 -5.31 -52.89 -7.72
CA SER A 197 -6.25 -52.55 -8.79
C SER A 197 -5.64 -51.52 -9.74
N MET A 198 -5.34 -51.95 -10.97
CA MET A 198 -4.89 -51.03 -12.03
C MET A 198 -6.04 -50.15 -12.55
N GLU A 199 -7.27 -50.64 -12.46
CA GLU A 199 -8.49 -49.92 -12.84
C GLU A 199 -8.69 -48.67 -11.96
N SER A 200 -8.45 -48.79 -10.65
CA SER A 200 -8.55 -47.65 -9.73
C SER A 200 -7.52 -46.56 -10.00
N ILE A 201 -6.33 -46.94 -10.51
CA ILE A 201 -5.28 -45.97 -10.89
C ILE A 201 -5.71 -45.19 -12.15
N LYS A 202 -6.26 -45.89 -13.14
CA LYS A 202 -6.82 -45.27 -14.35
C LYS A 202 -8.01 -44.36 -14.04
N ASP A 203 -8.89 -44.81 -13.14
CA ASP A 203 -10.04 -44.04 -12.68
C ASP A 203 -9.61 -42.75 -11.96
N PHE A 204 -8.53 -42.79 -11.17
CA PHE A 204 -7.93 -41.60 -10.57
C PHE A 204 -7.41 -40.62 -11.64
N GLY A 205 -6.66 -41.11 -12.63
CA GLY A 205 -6.18 -40.28 -13.74
C GLY A 205 -7.30 -39.63 -14.54
N GLN A 206 -8.36 -40.38 -14.84
CA GLN A 206 -9.54 -39.85 -15.51
C GLN A 206 -10.27 -38.80 -14.64
N SER A 207 -10.40 -39.06 -13.33
CA SER A 207 -11.04 -38.14 -12.39
C SER A 207 -10.25 -36.84 -12.26
N ALA A 208 -8.91 -36.90 -12.19
CA ALA A 208 -8.03 -35.74 -12.16
C ALA A 208 -8.18 -34.88 -13.42
N LYS A 209 -8.21 -35.50 -14.61
CA LYS A 209 -8.43 -34.79 -15.90
C LYS A 209 -9.80 -34.13 -15.97
N THR A 210 -10.86 -34.84 -15.58
CA THR A 210 -12.21 -34.28 -15.55
C THR A 210 -12.32 -33.13 -14.56
N PHE A 211 -11.75 -33.27 -13.36
CA PHE A 211 -11.71 -32.22 -12.34
C PHE A 211 -10.99 -30.97 -12.84
N ALA A 212 -9.78 -31.14 -13.39
CA ALA A 212 -8.99 -30.05 -13.97
C ALA A 212 -9.77 -29.30 -15.06
N SER A 213 -10.45 -30.03 -15.94
CA SER A 213 -11.27 -29.44 -17.01
C SER A 213 -12.45 -28.62 -16.47
N VAL A 214 -13.20 -29.18 -15.52
CA VAL A 214 -14.35 -28.50 -14.89
C VAL A 214 -13.87 -27.25 -14.16
N MET A 215 -12.87 -27.38 -13.29
CA MET A 215 -12.40 -26.26 -12.48
C MET A 215 -11.68 -25.18 -13.28
N SER A 216 -11.07 -25.51 -14.42
CA SER A 216 -10.51 -24.52 -15.35
C SER A 216 -11.61 -23.70 -16.00
N ARG A 217 -12.71 -24.34 -16.43
CA ARG A 217 -13.85 -23.64 -17.02
C ARG A 217 -14.54 -22.72 -16.01
N GLU A 218 -14.70 -23.18 -14.77
CA GLU A 218 -15.25 -22.35 -13.69
C GLU A 218 -14.36 -21.13 -13.42
N LEU A 219 -13.04 -21.33 -13.35
CA LEU A 219 -12.06 -20.23 -13.19
C LEU A 219 -12.21 -19.19 -14.31
N ASP A 220 -12.26 -19.64 -15.56
CA ASP A 220 -12.44 -18.77 -16.71
C ASP A 220 -13.73 -17.96 -16.64
N SER A 221 -14.84 -18.62 -16.27
CA SER A 221 -16.15 -17.97 -16.17
C SER A 221 -16.18 -16.88 -15.10
N MET A 222 -15.47 -17.05 -13.98
CA MET A 222 -15.48 -16.03 -12.93
C MET A 222 -14.54 -14.87 -13.22
N VAL A 223 -13.42 -15.14 -13.92
CA VAL A 223 -12.38 -14.12 -14.12
C VAL A 223 -12.60 -13.30 -15.40
N GLN A 224 -12.97 -13.93 -16.52
CA GLN A 224 -12.95 -13.25 -17.83
C GLN A 224 -13.87 -12.03 -17.93
N GLY A 225 -15.11 -12.13 -17.44
CA GLY A 225 -16.11 -11.07 -17.60
C GLY A 225 -16.16 -10.09 -16.43
N TYR A 226 -15.92 -10.57 -15.21
CA TYR A 226 -16.14 -9.78 -14.00
C TYR A 226 -14.85 -9.14 -13.49
N VAL A 227 -13.85 -9.95 -13.13
CA VAL A 227 -12.60 -9.45 -12.51
C VAL A 227 -11.78 -8.65 -13.51
N TYR A 228 -11.55 -9.16 -14.73
CA TYR A 228 -10.74 -8.45 -15.72
C TYR A 228 -11.39 -7.14 -16.19
N SER A 229 -12.71 -7.11 -16.39
CA SER A 229 -13.40 -5.87 -16.78
C SER A 229 -13.27 -4.79 -15.70
N ARG A 230 -13.49 -5.16 -14.42
CA ARG A 230 -13.36 -4.25 -13.27
C ARG A 230 -11.96 -3.65 -13.16
N ILE A 231 -10.93 -4.48 -13.36
CA ILE A 231 -9.53 -4.03 -13.33
C ILE A 231 -9.21 -3.14 -14.53
N ASP A 232 -9.67 -3.47 -15.74
CA ASP A 232 -9.47 -2.64 -16.94
C ASP A 232 -10.12 -1.27 -16.76
N ASP A 233 -11.37 -1.23 -16.30
CA ASP A 233 -12.10 0.01 -16.00
C ASP A 233 -11.36 0.86 -14.96
N PHE A 234 -10.76 0.23 -13.94
CA PHE A 234 -9.96 0.92 -12.94
C PHE A 234 -8.66 1.49 -13.51
N LEU A 235 -7.96 0.75 -14.38
CA LEU A 235 -6.75 1.23 -15.04
C LEU A 235 -7.04 2.43 -15.97
N ARG A 236 -8.18 2.43 -16.66
CA ARG A 236 -8.63 3.54 -17.51
C ARG A 236 -8.82 4.86 -16.76
N VAL A 237 -9.11 4.82 -15.46
CA VAL A 237 -9.22 6.02 -14.61
C VAL A 237 -7.94 6.86 -14.64
N TYR A 238 -6.78 6.23 -14.84
CA TYR A 238 -5.48 6.91 -14.87
C TYR A 238 -5.12 7.52 -16.24
N GLU A 239 -5.82 7.18 -17.32
CA GLU A 239 -5.46 7.62 -18.68
C GLU A 239 -5.59 9.13 -18.88
N ASN A 240 -6.75 9.70 -18.56
CA ASN A 240 -6.99 11.14 -18.72
C ASN A 240 -6.07 11.98 -17.82
N PRO A 241 -5.94 11.71 -16.49
CA PRO A 241 -4.97 12.40 -15.65
C PRO A 241 -3.54 12.35 -16.20
N SER A 242 -3.10 11.20 -16.72
CA SER A 242 -1.77 11.06 -17.35
C SER A 242 -1.61 11.98 -18.58
N GLN A 243 -2.64 12.09 -19.42
CA GLN A 243 -2.63 13.02 -20.56
C GLN A 243 -2.53 14.49 -20.11
N VAL A 244 -3.26 14.88 -19.06
CA VAL A 244 -3.23 16.25 -18.53
C VAL A 244 -1.88 16.56 -17.89
N ILE A 245 -1.28 15.62 -17.15
CA ILE A 245 0.08 15.70 -16.60
C ILE A 245 1.11 15.90 -17.73
N ASN A 246 1.02 15.11 -18.80
CA ASN A 246 1.92 15.25 -19.96
C ASN A 246 1.74 16.61 -20.65
N LYS A 247 0.49 17.10 -20.77
CA LYS A 247 0.19 18.42 -21.32
C LYS A 247 0.77 19.53 -20.45
N ARG A 248 0.72 19.40 -19.11
CA ARG A 248 1.39 20.32 -18.16
C ARG A 248 2.90 20.37 -18.42
N ALA A 249 3.55 19.22 -18.53
CA ALA A 249 4.99 19.12 -18.76
C ALA A 249 5.41 19.80 -20.08
N GLN A 250 4.62 19.64 -21.14
CA GLN A 250 4.85 20.35 -22.41
C GLN A 250 4.72 21.87 -22.25
N LYS A 251 3.70 22.33 -21.51
CA LYS A 251 3.43 23.77 -21.32
C LYS A 251 4.36 24.46 -20.33
N LEU A 252 5.00 23.72 -19.43
CA LEU A 252 6.04 24.23 -18.54
C LEU A 252 7.22 24.85 -19.32
N LEU A 253 7.61 24.23 -20.44
CA LEU A 253 8.69 24.74 -21.29
C LEU A 253 8.35 26.11 -21.91
N ASP A 254 7.10 26.30 -22.31
CA ASP A 254 6.61 27.58 -22.84
C ASP A 254 6.56 28.65 -21.73
N TYR A 255 6.13 28.26 -20.53
CA TYR A 255 6.11 29.13 -19.35
C TYR A 255 7.52 29.63 -18.97
N ASP A 256 8.50 28.71 -18.91
CA ASP A 256 9.89 29.05 -18.62
C ASP A 256 10.49 29.98 -19.69
N ARG A 257 10.15 29.75 -20.96
CA ARG A 257 10.55 30.63 -22.07
C ARG A 257 10.00 32.04 -21.91
N VAL A 258 8.69 32.17 -21.64
CA VAL A 258 8.02 33.47 -21.43
C VAL A 258 8.60 34.21 -20.22
N ARG A 259 8.87 33.48 -19.13
CA ARG A 259 9.53 34.04 -17.93
C ARG A 259 10.94 34.55 -18.25
N GLY A 260 11.71 33.82 -19.06
CA GLY A 260 13.02 34.24 -19.54
C GLY A 260 13.00 35.49 -20.42
N ILE A 261 12.00 35.62 -21.31
CA ILE A 261 11.79 36.83 -22.15
C ILE A 261 11.51 38.04 -21.26
N ARG A 262 10.58 37.91 -20.31
CA ARG A 262 10.25 38.98 -19.35
C ARG A 262 11.44 39.39 -18.49
N ALA A 263 12.26 38.43 -18.08
CA ALA A 263 13.47 38.70 -17.30
C ALA A 263 14.51 39.54 -18.06
N LYS A 264 14.49 39.52 -19.40
CA LYS A 264 15.33 40.36 -20.26
C LYS A 264 14.72 41.75 -20.52
N GLY A 265 13.50 42.02 -20.04
CA GLY A 265 12.78 43.27 -20.26
C GLY A 265 11.95 43.30 -21.55
N ASP A 266 11.91 42.20 -22.30
CA ASP A 266 11.15 42.10 -23.54
C ASP A 266 9.67 41.71 -23.28
N THR A 267 8.76 42.17 -24.14
CA THR A 267 7.35 41.76 -24.11
C THR A 267 7.14 40.50 -24.95
N PRO A 268 6.73 39.37 -24.35
CA PRO A 268 6.39 38.15 -25.08
C PRO A 268 5.16 38.37 -25.96
N ASP A 269 5.11 37.68 -27.10
CA ASP A 269 3.94 37.74 -27.99
C ASP A 269 2.69 37.13 -27.33
N LYS A 270 1.52 37.52 -27.83
CA LYS A 270 0.22 37.11 -27.27
C LYS A 270 0.05 35.59 -27.25
N ALA A 271 0.52 34.88 -28.28
CA ALA A 271 0.36 33.42 -28.35
C ALA A 271 1.27 32.69 -27.34
N SER A 272 2.52 33.15 -27.17
CA SER A 272 3.40 32.64 -26.13
C SER A 272 2.84 32.91 -24.73
N GLN A 273 2.26 34.10 -24.51
CA GLN A 273 1.63 34.45 -23.25
C GLN A 273 0.42 33.55 -22.93
N GLU A 274 -0.48 33.34 -23.90
CA GLU A 274 -1.62 32.43 -23.75
C GLU A 274 -1.18 30.98 -23.45
N SER A 275 -0.08 30.51 -24.06
CA SER A 275 0.48 29.20 -23.77
C SER A 275 1.03 29.09 -22.33
N ALA A 276 1.68 30.14 -21.83
CA ALA A 276 2.16 30.22 -20.45
C ALA A 276 1.01 30.31 -19.43
N ASP A 277 -0.07 31.02 -19.75
CA ASP A 277 -1.26 31.08 -18.90
C ASP A 277 -1.99 29.73 -18.85
N ALA A 278 -1.98 28.98 -19.96
CA ALA A 278 -2.48 27.61 -19.99
C ALA A 278 -1.71 26.68 -19.04
N TYR A 279 -0.38 26.85 -18.90
CA TYR A 279 0.39 26.11 -17.88
C TYR A 279 -0.13 26.40 -16.47
N VAL A 280 -0.31 27.68 -16.11
CA VAL A 280 -0.78 28.07 -14.76
C VAL A 280 -2.14 27.46 -14.46
N SER A 281 -3.06 27.49 -15.43
CA SER A 281 -4.39 26.89 -15.29
C SER A 281 -4.32 25.38 -15.12
N ILE A 282 -3.55 24.68 -15.95
CA ILE A 282 -3.41 23.21 -15.87
C ILE A 282 -2.75 22.81 -14.55
N ASN A 283 -1.72 23.54 -14.11
CA ASN A 283 -1.04 23.26 -12.85
C ASN A 283 -1.99 23.42 -11.66
N ALA A 284 -2.74 24.53 -11.61
CA ALA A 284 -3.70 24.77 -10.55
C ALA A 284 -4.79 23.68 -10.50
N GLN A 285 -5.27 23.25 -11.66
CA GLN A 285 -6.24 22.16 -11.76
C GLN A 285 -5.67 20.84 -11.23
N LEU A 286 -4.46 20.46 -11.65
CA LEU A 286 -3.85 19.19 -11.21
C LEU A 286 -3.55 19.18 -9.70
N VAL A 287 -3.12 20.31 -9.14
CA VAL A 287 -2.86 20.44 -7.70
C VAL A 287 -4.15 20.27 -6.88
N ASP A 288 -5.31 20.69 -7.39
CA ASP A 288 -6.60 20.52 -6.73
C ASP A 288 -7.23 19.13 -6.96
N GLU A 289 -7.11 18.57 -8.16
CA GLU A 289 -7.81 17.34 -8.55
C GLU A 289 -7.05 16.05 -8.20
N LEU A 290 -5.72 16.01 -8.31
CA LEU A 290 -4.94 14.80 -8.03
C LEU A 290 -5.16 14.25 -6.61
N PRO A 291 -5.21 15.08 -5.53
CA PRO A 291 -5.51 14.57 -4.19
C PRO A 291 -6.91 13.92 -4.09
N LYS A 292 -7.89 14.45 -4.81
CA LYS A 292 -9.26 13.90 -4.86
C LYS A 292 -9.26 12.56 -5.58
N LEU A 293 -8.54 12.49 -6.71
CA LEU A 293 -8.32 11.27 -7.46
C LEU A 293 -7.72 10.20 -6.53
N PHE A 294 -6.61 10.49 -5.83
CA PHE A 294 -5.92 9.51 -4.98
C PHE A 294 -6.82 8.88 -3.90
N ARG A 295 -7.71 9.70 -3.30
CA ARG A 295 -8.65 9.24 -2.29
C ARG A 295 -9.72 8.32 -2.90
N LEU A 296 -10.23 8.68 -4.07
CA LEU A 296 -11.28 7.93 -4.75
C LEU A 296 -10.73 6.62 -5.33
N THR A 297 -9.56 6.66 -5.98
CA THR A 297 -8.89 5.48 -6.51
C THR A 297 -8.45 4.54 -5.40
N GLY A 298 -8.03 5.05 -4.23
CA GLY A 298 -7.75 4.24 -3.05
C GLY A 298 -8.99 3.44 -2.59
N ARG A 299 -10.15 4.10 -2.46
CA ARG A 299 -11.40 3.41 -2.10
C ARG A 299 -11.84 2.41 -3.16
N TYR A 300 -11.68 2.74 -4.44
CA TYR A 300 -12.02 1.81 -5.51
C TYR A 300 -11.09 0.60 -5.50
N PHE A 301 -9.80 0.79 -5.24
CA PHE A 301 -8.85 -0.32 -5.06
C PHE A 301 -9.27 -1.27 -3.94
N ASP A 302 -9.67 -0.75 -2.77
CA ASP A 302 -10.15 -1.59 -1.65
C ASP A 302 -11.37 -2.44 -2.04
N ILE A 303 -12.30 -1.87 -2.82
CA ILE A 303 -13.46 -2.60 -3.36
C ILE A 303 -13.02 -3.73 -4.28
N LEU A 304 -12.07 -3.47 -5.20
CA LEU A 304 -11.56 -4.48 -6.13
C LEU A 304 -10.88 -5.64 -5.40
N ILE A 305 -10.10 -5.35 -4.35
CA ILE A 305 -9.48 -6.38 -3.52
C ILE A 305 -10.56 -7.21 -2.81
N GLY A 306 -11.60 -6.57 -2.27
CA GLY A 306 -12.74 -7.26 -1.68
C GLY A 306 -13.46 -8.18 -2.66
N ASP A 307 -13.72 -7.70 -3.88
CA ASP A 307 -14.34 -8.49 -4.95
C ASP A 307 -13.47 -9.69 -5.34
N LEU A 308 -12.16 -9.48 -5.49
CA LEU A 308 -11.21 -10.54 -5.82
C LEU A 308 -11.18 -11.61 -4.73
N ALA A 309 -11.12 -11.21 -3.47
CA ALA A 309 -11.16 -12.14 -2.34
C ALA A 309 -12.45 -12.96 -2.33
N GLN A 310 -13.59 -12.33 -2.66
CA GLN A 310 -14.87 -13.02 -2.76
C GLN A 310 -14.89 -14.03 -3.92
N VAL A 311 -14.34 -13.68 -5.08
CA VAL A 311 -14.20 -14.59 -6.23
C VAL A 311 -13.31 -15.77 -5.87
N GLN A 312 -12.15 -15.52 -5.24
CA GLN A 312 -11.24 -16.58 -4.78
C GLN A 312 -11.92 -17.51 -3.77
N ALA A 313 -12.61 -16.96 -2.76
CA ALA A 313 -13.32 -17.76 -1.76
C ALA A 313 -14.40 -18.64 -2.40
N ASN A 314 -15.18 -18.08 -3.34
CA ASN A 314 -16.20 -18.84 -4.07
C ASN A 314 -15.58 -19.95 -4.91
N TYR A 315 -14.45 -19.67 -5.57
CA TYR A 315 -13.72 -20.64 -6.35
C TYR A 315 -13.24 -21.82 -5.51
N TYR A 316 -12.54 -21.55 -4.41
CA TYR A 316 -12.01 -22.60 -3.54
C TYR A 316 -13.12 -23.41 -2.87
N LYS A 317 -14.24 -22.78 -2.53
CA LYS A 317 -15.44 -23.49 -2.04
C LYS A 317 -16.04 -24.41 -3.11
N GLN A 318 -16.05 -23.99 -4.37
CA GLN A 318 -16.50 -24.84 -5.47
C GLN A 318 -15.52 -25.99 -5.71
N MET A 319 -14.22 -25.71 -5.66
CA MET A 319 -13.16 -26.70 -5.79
C MET A 319 -13.26 -27.79 -4.71
N GLU A 320 -13.50 -27.39 -3.46
CA GLU A 320 -13.75 -28.31 -2.34
C GLU A 320 -14.96 -29.20 -2.60
N ARG A 321 -16.09 -28.64 -3.07
CA ARG A 321 -17.29 -29.41 -3.40
C ARG A 321 -17.05 -30.44 -4.49
N GLU A 322 -16.33 -30.07 -5.55
CA GLU A 322 -16.00 -31.02 -6.62
C GLU A 322 -15.06 -32.13 -6.12
N TRP A 323 -14.09 -31.80 -5.25
CA TRP A 323 -13.24 -32.81 -4.59
C TRP A 323 -14.05 -33.75 -3.71
N GLN A 324 -14.98 -33.22 -2.92
CA GLN A 324 -15.85 -34.03 -2.07
C GLN A 324 -16.70 -35.02 -2.87
N LYS A 325 -17.18 -34.65 -4.06
CA LYS A 325 -17.91 -35.60 -4.94
C LYS A 325 -17.03 -36.76 -5.38
N ILE A 326 -15.76 -36.49 -5.71
CA ILE A 326 -14.79 -37.54 -6.08
C ILE A 326 -14.52 -38.43 -4.87
N LEU A 327 -14.26 -37.84 -3.69
CA LEU A 327 -14.04 -38.59 -2.46
C LEU A 327 -15.23 -39.47 -2.11
N GLN A 328 -16.46 -38.97 -2.14
CA GLN A 328 -17.66 -39.76 -1.84
C GLN A 328 -17.87 -40.90 -2.84
N ARG A 329 -17.51 -40.72 -4.11
CA ARG A 329 -17.61 -41.75 -5.15
C ARG A 329 -16.64 -42.90 -4.90
N HIS A 330 -15.41 -42.61 -4.48
CA HIS A 330 -14.36 -43.62 -4.32
C HIS A 330 -14.21 -44.15 -2.88
N PHE A 331 -14.62 -43.38 -1.88
CA PHE A 331 -14.49 -43.66 -0.44
C PHE A 331 -15.78 -43.31 0.30
N PRO A 332 -16.88 -44.05 0.06
CA PRO A 332 -18.17 -43.76 0.67
C PRO A 332 -18.09 -43.89 2.20
N GLY A 333 -18.60 -42.87 2.91
CA GLY A 333 -18.67 -42.87 4.38
C GLY A 333 -17.39 -42.46 5.11
N GLN A 334 -16.33 -42.09 4.41
CA GLN A 334 -15.09 -41.58 5.02
C GLN A 334 -14.97 -40.06 4.83
N SER A 335 -14.66 -39.34 5.91
CA SER A 335 -14.26 -37.93 5.85
C SER A 335 -12.84 -37.79 5.30
N ALA A 336 -12.50 -36.63 4.71
CA ALA A 336 -11.14 -36.33 4.27
C ALA A 336 -10.09 -36.49 5.39
N ASP A 337 -10.40 -36.02 6.62
CA ASP A 337 -9.51 -36.16 7.78
C ASP A 337 -9.27 -37.63 8.13
N GLY A 338 -10.35 -38.41 8.23
CA GLY A 338 -10.27 -39.87 8.42
C GLY A 338 -9.49 -40.61 7.32
N LEU A 339 -9.52 -40.13 6.07
CA LEU A 339 -8.72 -40.69 4.98
C LEU A 339 -7.23 -40.36 5.13
N ILE A 340 -6.89 -39.13 5.53
CA ILE A 340 -5.50 -38.71 5.77
C ILE A 340 -4.92 -39.48 6.94
N GLU A 341 -5.64 -39.57 8.06
CA GLU A 341 -5.23 -40.36 9.22
C GLU A 341 -5.05 -41.84 8.86
N HIS A 342 -5.98 -42.41 8.09
CA HIS A 342 -5.88 -43.78 7.61
C HIS A 342 -4.66 -43.99 6.70
N TYR A 343 -4.42 -43.08 5.77
CA TYR A 343 -3.28 -43.14 4.86
C TYR A 343 -1.94 -42.99 5.61
N GLN A 344 -1.83 -42.05 6.55
CA GLN A 344 -0.64 -41.87 7.39
C GLN A 344 -0.36 -43.13 8.21
N ALA A 345 -1.39 -43.74 8.80
CA ALA A 345 -1.26 -45.00 9.53
C ALA A 345 -0.79 -46.15 8.61
N GLN A 346 -1.30 -46.24 7.37
CA GLN A 346 -0.84 -47.23 6.40
C GLN A 346 0.58 -46.97 5.87
N MET A 347 0.95 -45.70 5.64
CA MET A 347 2.31 -45.32 5.25
C MET A 347 3.33 -45.75 6.31
N ALA A 348 3.07 -45.45 7.58
CA ALA A 348 3.95 -45.82 8.68
C ALA A 348 4.09 -47.34 8.85
N GLN A 349 3.02 -48.10 8.62
CA GLN A 349 3.06 -49.55 8.79
C GLN A 349 3.65 -50.31 7.61
N VAL A 350 3.47 -49.82 6.39
CA VAL A 350 3.77 -50.59 5.17
C VAL A 350 4.91 -49.97 4.38
N VAL A 351 4.93 -48.65 4.22
CA VAL A 351 5.82 -47.98 3.28
C VAL A 351 7.10 -47.48 3.93
N GLU A 352 7.04 -46.96 5.17
CA GLU A 352 8.26 -46.57 5.90
C GLU A 352 9.25 -47.73 6.10
N PRO A 353 8.83 -48.96 6.47
CA PRO A 353 9.74 -50.10 6.56
C PRO A 353 10.32 -50.49 5.20
N LEU A 354 9.50 -50.47 4.13
CA LEU A 354 9.97 -50.76 2.77
C LEU A 354 10.95 -49.69 2.27
N LEU A 355 10.72 -48.42 2.57
CA LEU A 355 11.65 -47.34 2.25
C LEU A 355 12.95 -47.49 3.04
N ALA A 356 12.89 -47.89 4.31
CA ALA A 356 14.07 -48.18 5.11
C ALA A 356 14.88 -49.38 4.59
N ASP A 357 14.21 -50.40 4.02
CA ASP A 357 14.86 -51.54 3.39
C ASP A 357 15.42 -51.22 1.99
N ILE A 358 14.76 -50.32 1.24
CA ILE A 358 15.14 -49.92 -0.13
C ILE A 358 16.22 -48.83 -0.13
N ALA A 359 16.22 -47.92 0.84
CA ALA A 359 17.18 -46.82 0.96
C ALA A 359 18.66 -47.29 0.92
N PRO A 360 19.08 -48.35 1.65
CA PRO A 360 20.44 -48.87 1.56
C PRO A 360 20.75 -49.55 0.22
N LEU A 361 19.77 -50.13 -0.47
CA LEU A 361 19.96 -50.81 -1.76
C LEU A 361 20.21 -49.85 -2.92
N ASN A 362 19.77 -48.60 -2.79
CA ASN A 362 19.91 -47.57 -3.82
C ASN A 362 20.90 -46.46 -3.44
N ALA A 363 21.61 -46.55 -2.30
CA ALA A 363 22.46 -45.47 -1.78
C ALA A 363 23.45 -44.93 -2.83
N ALA A 364 24.11 -45.82 -3.59
CA ALA A 364 25.03 -45.44 -4.66
C ALA A 364 24.35 -44.80 -5.90
N VAL A 365 23.04 -45.04 -6.09
CA VAL A 365 22.24 -44.46 -7.18
C VAL A 365 21.68 -43.09 -6.76
N TRP A 366 21.30 -42.90 -5.49
CA TRP A 366 20.81 -41.62 -4.97
C TRP A 366 21.91 -40.56 -4.87
N ASP A 367 23.15 -40.95 -4.51
CA ASP A 367 24.32 -40.05 -4.52
C ASP A 367 24.68 -39.55 -5.94
N ALA A 368 24.29 -40.28 -6.97
CA ALA A 368 24.57 -39.95 -8.36
C ALA A 368 23.50 -39.04 -9.01
N VAL A 369 22.38 -38.76 -8.34
CA VAL A 369 21.32 -37.87 -8.84
C VAL A 369 21.50 -36.46 -8.26
N PRO A 370 21.88 -35.46 -9.07
CA PRO A 370 22.02 -34.10 -8.58
C PRO A 370 20.66 -33.55 -8.10
N GLY A 371 20.54 -33.28 -6.80
CA GLY A 371 19.34 -32.66 -6.20
C GLY A 371 18.48 -33.57 -5.31
N ALA A 372 18.89 -34.81 -4.99
CA ALA A 372 18.20 -35.61 -3.99
C ALA A 372 18.32 -34.98 -2.58
N MET A 373 17.21 -34.90 -1.84
CA MET A 373 17.13 -34.23 -0.54
C MET A 373 18.15 -34.77 0.46
N ALA A 374 19.01 -33.90 0.97
CA ALA A 374 19.89 -34.21 2.09
C ALA A 374 19.04 -34.69 3.27
N THR A 375 19.41 -35.83 3.85
CA THR A 375 18.76 -36.29 5.08
C THR A 375 19.18 -35.40 6.26
N PRO A 376 18.31 -35.14 7.25
CA PRO A 376 18.60 -34.15 8.31
C PRO A 376 19.69 -34.58 9.30
N GLU A 377 20.26 -35.79 9.19
CA GLU A 377 21.23 -36.31 10.15
C GLU A 377 22.69 -35.96 9.81
N ASP A 378 22.98 -35.51 8.59
CA ASP A 378 24.36 -35.20 8.17
C ASP A 378 24.83 -33.76 8.49
N GLU A 379 23.94 -32.85 8.92
CA GLU A 379 24.35 -31.48 9.30
C GLU A 379 24.97 -31.39 10.70
N ASN A 380 24.76 -32.40 11.57
CA ASN A 380 25.20 -32.36 12.97
C ASN A 380 26.63 -32.86 13.21
N SER A 381 27.23 -33.52 12.22
CA SER A 381 28.62 -34.01 12.26
C SER A 381 29.63 -32.98 11.73
N ALA A 382 29.20 -32.01 10.92
CA ALA A 382 30.09 -31.00 10.31
C ALA A 382 30.31 -29.73 11.16
N ARG A 383 29.56 -29.53 12.26
CA ARG A 383 29.69 -28.33 13.13
C ARG A 383 30.50 -28.54 14.41
N ARG A 384 31.15 -29.68 14.59
CA ARG A 384 31.98 -30.00 15.77
C ARG A 384 33.45 -30.20 15.44
N SER A 385 34.04 -29.29 14.65
CA SER A 385 35.49 -29.14 14.61
C SER A 385 35.89 -27.86 13.86
N ASP A 386 35.64 -26.69 14.43
CA ASP A 386 36.70 -25.67 14.41
C ASP A 386 36.56 -24.69 15.58
N GLY A 387 37.71 -24.33 16.14
CA GLY A 387 37.85 -23.83 17.50
C GLY A 387 37.50 -22.35 17.72
N SER A 388 37.04 -22.12 18.95
CA SER A 388 37.63 -21.16 19.90
C SER A 388 37.75 -19.68 19.49
N SER A 389 36.94 -18.82 20.13
CA SER A 389 37.47 -17.75 20.99
C SER A 389 36.36 -17.05 21.81
N ASN A 390 36.47 -17.20 23.13
CA ASN A 390 36.08 -16.31 24.23
C ASN A 390 35.12 -15.13 23.95
N TYR A 391 34.07 -14.98 24.77
CA TYR A 391 34.05 -13.99 25.85
C TYR A 391 32.72 -14.05 26.66
N PHE A 392 32.88 -14.02 27.99
CA PHE A 392 31.88 -13.79 29.05
C PHE A 392 30.86 -14.89 29.43
N GLY A 393 31.22 -15.63 30.48
CA GLY A 393 30.27 -16.34 31.34
C GLY A 393 29.66 -15.44 32.43
N GLY A 394 28.56 -15.90 33.03
CA GLY A 394 27.93 -15.22 34.16
C GLY A 394 26.64 -15.85 34.69
N ARG A 395 26.77 -16.97 35.41
CA ARG A 395 25.94 -17.45 36.53
C ARG A 395 24.40 -17.55 36.40
N VAL A 396 23.99 -18.82 36.41
CA VAL A 396 22.74 -19.36 36.97
C VAL A 396 22.43 -18.79 38.36
N SER A 397 21.17 -18.40 38.58
CA SER A 397 20.54 -18.42 39.91
C SER A 397 19.11 -18.93 39.80
N ARG A 398 18.88 -20.14 40.32
CA ARG A 398 17.56 -20.73 40.61
C ARG A 398 16.99 -20.07 41.87
N ARG A 399 15.73 -19.63 41.83
CA ARG A 399 14.73 -19.71 42.92
C ARG A 399 13.35 -19.75 42.25
N GLN A 400 12.63 -20.86 42.31
CA GLN A 400 11.60 -21.16 43.33
C GLN A 400 10.61 -20.00 43.54
N ASN A 401 9.38 -20.13 43.01
CA ASN A 401 8.23 -20.41 43.87
C ASN A 401 6.96 -20.69 43.05
N GLU A 402 6.42 -21.87 43.32
CA GLU A 402 5.02 -22.24 43.13
C GLU A 402 4.14 -21.42 44.08
N ILE A 403 3.02 -20.91 43.56
CA ILE A 403 1.79 -20.57 44.29
C ILE A 403 0.70 -20.96 43.29
N GLY A 404 -0.19 -21.92 43.52
CA GLY A 404 -0.79 -22.40 44.76
C GLY A 404 -2.29 -22.39 44.49
N VAL A 405 -2.83 -23.55 44.09
CA VAL A 405 -4.26 -23.76 43.87
C VAL A 405 -4.97 -23.80 45.22
N ARG A 406 -5.98 -22.94 45.39
CA ARG A 406 -7.28 -23.30 45.96
C ARG A 406 -8.35 -22.31 45.49
#